data_AF-J5K756-F1
#
_entry.id   AF-J5K756-F1
#
_cell.length_a   1.000
_cell.length_b   1.000
_cell.length_c   1.000
_cell.angle_alpha   90.00
_cell.angle_beta   90.00
_cell.angle_gamma   90.00
#
_symmetry.space_group_name_H-M   'P 1'
#
loop_
_entity.id
_entity.type
_entity.pdbx_description
1 polymer ?
#
loop_
_entity_poly.entity_id
_entity_poly.type
_entity_poly.pdbx_seq_one_letter_code
_entity_poly.pdbx_strand_id
1 'polypeptide(L)' 'MKIENDLQKNINQELIKSNEILEFEIKNAKDSSDHVENFARENLNLTYPDEEFIIFDDNDEKLDERR' A
#
# COMPACT_ATOMS: atom_id res chain seq x y z
N MET A 1 -16.75 40.40 -4.76
CA MET A 1 -15.77 40.19 -5.86
C MET A 1 -14.31 40.21 -5.43
N LYS A 2 -13.65 41.35 -5.11
CA LYS A 2 -12.18 41.32 -4.85
C LYS A 2 -11.78 40.50 -3.60
N ILE A 3 -12.48 40.74 -2.49
CA ILE A 3 -12.28 40.03 -1.20
C ILE A 3 -12.57 38.53 -1.34
N GLU A 4 -13.62 38.18 -2.06
CA GLU A 4 -14.03 36.80 -2.32
C GLU A 4 -13.02 36.06 -3.21
N ASN A 5 -12.42 36.77 -4.18
CA ASN A 5 -11.36 36.24 -5.02
C ASN A 5 -10.08 35.98 -4.20
N ASP A 6 -9.74 36.89 -3.28
CA ASP A 6 -8.57 36.74 -2.42
C ASP A 6 -8.77 35.62 -1.37
N LEU A 7 -9.98 35.46 -0.84
CA LEU A 7 -10.34 34.31 0.00
C LEU A 7 -10.20 32.98 -0.77
N GLN A 8 -10.72 32.93 -2.01
CA GLN A 8 -10.62 31.73 -2.84
C GLN A 8 -9.16 31.38 -3.18
N LYS A 9 -8.30 32.38 -3.40
CA LYS A 9 -6.86 32.16 -3.61
C LYS A 9 -6.20 31.51 -2.40
N ASN A 10 -6.54 31.97 -1.18
CA ASN A 10 -5.99 31.39 0.04
C ASN A 10 -6.45 29.93 0.21
N ILE A 11 -7.73 29.64 -0.03
CA ILE A 11 -8.25 28.27 0.00
C ILE A 11 -7.52 27.38 -1.01
N ASN A 12 -7.34 27.87 -2.23
CA ASN A 12 -6.63 27.12 -3.27
C ASN A 12 -5.18 26.85 -2.89
N GLN A 13 -4.49 27.80 -2.25
CA GLN A 13 -3.12 27.61 -1.76
C GLN A 13 -3.05 26.54 -0.66
N GLU A 14 -3.99 26.52 0.28
CA GLU A 14 -4.05 25.50 1.33
C GLU A 14 -4.36 24.10 0.78
N LEU A 15 -5.24 24.03 -0.24
CA LEU A 15 -5.52 22.78 -0.95
C LEU A 15 -4.28 22.25 -1.70
N ILE A 16 -3.52 23.14 -2.35
CA ILE A 16 -2.27 22.76 -3.02
C ILE A 16 -1.28 22.14 -2.01
N LYS A 17 -1.05 22.80 -0.87
CA LYS A 17 -0.16 22.28 0.17
C LYS A 17 -0.62 20.91 0.70
N SER A 18 -1.93 20.76 0.92
CA SER A 18 -2.51 19.49 1.37
C SER A 18 -2.30 18.38 0.33
N ASN A 19 -2.46 18.70 -0.95
CA ASN A 19 -2.23 17.75 -2.04
C ASN A 19 -0.75 17.35 -2.13
N GLU A 20 0.19 18.29 -1.98
CA GLU A 20 1.63 17.99 -1.99
C GLU A 20 2.03 17.01 -0.88
N ILE A 21 1.46 17.18 0.33
CA ILE A 21 1.70 16.25 1.46
C ILE A 21 1.14 14.87 1.15
N LEU A 22 -0.10 14.80 0.66
CA LEU A 22 -0.74 13.52 0.30
C LEU A 22 0.01 12.79 -0.82
N GLU A 23 0.50 13.51 -1.83
CA GLU A 23 1.32 12.92 -2.89
C GLU A 23 2.63 12.35 -2.35
N PHE A 24 3.28 13.06 -1.42
CA PHE A 24 4.48 12.57 -0.75
C PHE A 24 4.21 11.29 0.06
N GLU A 25 3.11 11.25 0.83
CA GLU A 25 2.71 10.08 1.61
C GLU A 25 2.36 8.89 0.72
N ILE A 26 1.56 9.10 -0.33
CA ILE A 26 1.20 8.07 -1.31
C ILE A 26 2.46 7.52 -1.99
N LYS A 27 3.39 8.40 -2.36
CA LYS A 27 4.64 7.98 -3.00
C LYS A 27 5.48 7.16 -2.03
N ASN A 28 5.66 7.59 -0.79
CA ASN A 28 6.39 6.81 0.21
C ASN A 28 5.72 5.47 0.52
N ALA A 29 4.39 5.41 0.57
CA ALA A 29 3.64 4.18 0.77
C ALA A 29 3.71 3.25 -0.46
N LYS A 30 3.94 3.77 -1.67
CA LYS A 30 4.14 2.93 -2.87
C LYS A 30 5.60 2.53 -3.09
N ASP A 31 6.54 3.38 -2.72
CA ASP A 31 7.98 3.21 -2.92
C ASP A 31 8.64 2.36 -1.82
N SER A 32 7.93 2.06 -0.73
CA SER A 32 8.33 0.95 0.15
C SER A 32 8.23 -0.35 -0.66
N SER A 33 9.37 -0.97 -0.97
CA SER A 33 9.45 -2.27 -1.67
C SER A 33 8.55 -3.31 -1.02
N ASP A 34 8.36 -3.19 0.29
CA ASP A 34 7.58 -4.08 1.12
C ASP A 34 6.10 -4.07 0.70
N HIS A 35 5.56 -2.94 0.23
CA HIS A 35 4.16 -2.88 -0.23
C HIS A 35 3.94 -3.59 -1.57
N VAL A 36 4.92 -3.52 -2.48
CA VAL A 36 4.85 -4.24 -3.76
C VAL A 36 5.05 -5.73 -3.56
N GLU A 37 6.00 -6.11 -2.70
CA GLU A 37 6.24 -7.50 -2.32
C GLU A 37 5.03 -8.12 -1.61
N ASN A 38 4.48 -7.44 -0.59
CA ASN A 38 3.32 -7.93 0.16
C ASN A 38 2.11 -8.10 -0.76
N PHE A 39 1.85 -7.14 -1.66
CA PHE A 39 0.76 -7.28 -2.63
C PHE A 39 0.95 -8.51 -3.54
N ALA A 40 2.17 -8.72 -4.07
CA ALA A 40 2.50 -9.85 -4.92
C ALA A 40 2.36 -11.20 -4.20
N ARG A 41 2.79 -11.28 -2.94
CA ARG A 41 2.66 -12.49 -2.12
C ARG A 41 1.21 -12.80 -1.77
N GLU A 42 0.47 -11.82 -1.25
CA GLU A 42 -0.89 -12.03 -0.71
C GLU A 42 -1.95 -12.19 -1.79
N ASN A 43 -1.85 -11.47 -2.91
CA ASN A 43 -2.92 -11.44 -3.94
C ASN A 43 -2.59 -12.30 -5.16
N LEU A 44 -1.32 -12.56 -5.45
CA LEU A 44 -0.87 -13.25 -6.66
C LEU A 44 -0.14 -14.57 -6.35
N ASN A 45 0.09 -14.91 -5.08
CA ASN A 45 0.84 -16.10 -4.65
C ASN A 45 2.24 -16.21 -5.29
N LEU A 46 2.89 -15.07 -5.51
CA LEU A 46 4.24 -15.02 -6.08
C LEU A 46 5.29 -15.25 -4.98
N THR A 47 6.31 -16.03 -5.30
CA THR A 47 7.48 -16.26 -4.45
C THR A 47 8.76 -15.91 -5.20
N TYR A 48 9.87 -15.75 -4.47
CA TYR A 48 11.17 -15.67 -5.11
C TYR A 48 11.58 -17.02 -5.71
N PRO A 49 12.47 -17.04 -6.73
CA PRO A 49 12.89 -18.29 -7.40
C PRO A 49 13.59 -19.31 -6.51
N ASP A 50 14.15 -18.87 -5.38
CA ASP A 50 14.85 -19.68 -4.39
C ASP A 50 13.98 -20.08 -3.18
N GLU A 51 12.71 -19.67 -3.16
CA GLU A 51 11.72 -20.01 -2.13
C GLU A 51 10.84 -21.19 -2.56
N GLU A 52 10.46 -22.03 -1.59
CA GLU A 52 9.46 -23.10 -1.78
C GLU A 52 8.06 -22.59 -1.36
N PHE A 53 7.07 -22.73 -2.24
CA PHE A 53 5.68 -22.34 -1.96
C PHE A 53 4.91 -23.50 -1.31
N ILE A 54 4.40 -23.28 -0.10
CA ILE A 54 3.64 -24.28 0.66
C ILE A 54 2.18 -23.80 0.77
N ILE A 55 1.24 -24.69 0.41
CA ILE A 55 -0.20 -24.47 0.56
C ILE A 55 -0.69 -25.47 1.61
N PHE A 56 -1.46 -24.99 2.59
CA PHE A 56 -2.18 -25.85 3.52
C PHE A 56 -3.60 -26.02 2.99
N ASP A 57 -4.01 -27.25 2.67
CA ASP A 57 -5.42 -27.57 2.39
C ASP A 57 -6.15 -27.65 3.74
N ASP A 58 -7.36 -27.13 3.83
CA ASP A 58 -8.20 -27.26 5.04
C ASP A 58 -8.48 -28.74 5.40
N ASN A 59 -8.26 -29.67 4.47
CA ASN A 59 -8.37 -31.11 4.69
C ASN A 59 -7.08 -31.78 5.25
N ASP A 60 -5.99 -31.03 5.43
CA ASP A 60 -4.69 -31.54 5.92
C ASP A 60 -4.56 -31.56 7.46
N GLU A 61 -5.67 -31.68 8.21
CA GLU A 61 -5.68 -31.85 9.68
C GLU A 61 -4.95 -33.11 10.20
N LYS A 62 -4.28 -33.89 9.36
CA LYS A 62 -3.70 -35.21 9.71
C LYS A 62 -2.18 -35.30 9.69
N LEU A 63 -1.45 -34.19 9.77
CA LEU A 63 0.03 -34.24 9.72
C LEU A 63 0.77 -33.56 10.86
N ASP A 64 0.10 -33.15 11.94
CA ASP A 64 0.79 -32.70 13.16
C ASP A 64 0.74 -33.73 14.31
N GLU A 65 1.27 -34.92 14.04
CA GLU A 65 1.65 -35.89 15.09
C GLU A 65 3.18 -36.00 15.28
N ARG A 66 3.95 -34.97 14.94
CA ARG A 66 5.42 -35.01 15.13
C ARG A 66 6.04 -33.67 15.55
N ARG A 67 5.94 -33.35 16.84
CA ARG A 67 7.05 -33.24 17.83
C ARG A 67 6.89 -32.09 18.81
#